data_AF-A0A660M0V2-F1
#
_entry.id   AF-A0A660M0V2-F1
#
_cell.length_a   1.000
_cell.length_b   1.000
_cell.length_c   1.000
_cell.angle_alpha   90.00
_cell.angle_beta   90.00
_cell.angle_gamma   90.00
#
_symmetry.space_group_name_H-M   'P 1'
#
loop_
_entity.id
_entity.type
_entity.pdbx_description
1 polymer ?
#
loop_
_entity_poly.entity_id
_entity_poly.type
_entity_poly.pdbx_seq_one_letter_code
_entity_poly.pdbx_strand_id
1 'polypeptide(L)'
;MELLRTVKRKSFFSEVVYHLLNISLALVLFGITLMVQSPVAAVVLVILSKWRVLAVRPRFWWTNIQSNLVDLIVGLSVVALLYLSVGNIAVQIAFTAFYIIWLVIIKPMSKRWQMMLQSAIAILFGTVALFSIGYLLPDIAVVAGSMIIGYSAARHFLVSYKEDQTVLLSSIWGIMFAEIGWLAY
;
A
#
# COMPACT_ATOMS: atom_id res chain seq x y z
N MET A 1 -8.00 37.64 15.23
CA MET A 1 -7.49 36.26 15.33
C MET A 1 -8.59 35.18 15.25
N GLU A 2 -9.87 35.52 15.09
CA GLU A 2 -10.97 34.52 14.96
C GLU A 2 -11.40 34.22 13.52
N LEU A 3 -11.17 35.14 12.58
CA LEU A 3 -11.57 35.00 11.16
C LEU A 3 -10.74 33.97 10.35
N LEU A 4 -9.63 33.47 10.89
CA LEU A 4 -8.82 32.42 10.24
C LEU A 4 -9.27 30.99 10.63
N ARG A 5 -10.23 30.84 11.55
CA ARG A 5 -10.74 29.52 11.98
C ARG A 5 -11.92 29.04 11.13
N THR A 6 -12.62 29.92 10.43
CA THR A 6 -13.83 29.60 9.66
C THR A 6 -13.57 28.96 8.29
N VAL A 7 -12.37 29.12 7.73
CA VAL A 7 -12.01 28.55 6.40
C VAL A 7 -11.60 27.07 6.47
N LYS A 8 -11.45 26.51 7.69
CA LYS A 8 -10.91 25.15 7.90
C LYS A 8 -11.97 24.05 8.00
N ARG A 9 -13.20 24.27 7.54
CA ARG A 9 -14.16 23.17 7.33
C ARG A 9 -13.83 22.52 5.99
N LYS A 10 -13.34 21.28 6.01
CA LYS A 10 -13.35 20.44 4.80
C LYS A 10 -14.79 20.47 4.27
N SER A 11 -14.96 20.88 3.01
CA SER A 11 -16.26 20.86 2.36
C SER A 11 -16.79 19.42 2.39
N PHE A 12 -18.03 19.22 2.82
CA PHE A 12 -18.73 17.93 2.78
C PHE A 12 -18.59 17.26 1.40
N PHE A 13 -18.65 18.08 0.34
CA PHE A 13 -18.44 17.62 -1.04
C PHE A 13 -17.05 17.00 -1.26
N SER A 14 -16.00 17.59 -0.69
CA SER A 14 -14.63 17.06 -0.81
C SER A 14 -14.47 15.71 -0.12
N GLU A 15 -15.19 15.48 0.98
CA GLU A 15 -15.16 14.22 1.72
C GLU A 15 -15.91 13.11 0.96
N VAL A 16 -17.09 13.43 0.44
CA VAL A 16 -17.87 12.52 -0.43
C VAL A 16 -17.06 12.11 -1.66
N VAL A 17 -16.46 13.08 -2.38
CA VAL A 17 -15.62 12.80 -3.56
C VAL A 17 -14.41 11.94 -3.19
N TYR A 18 -13.79 12.18 -2.03
CA TYR A 18 -12.67 11.35 -1.56
C TYR A 18 -13.10 9.89 -1.35
N HIS A 19 -14.23 9.65 -0.71
CA HIS A 19 -14.72 8.29 -0.48
C HIS A 19 -15.13 7.61 -1.79
N LEU A 20 -15.87 8.31 -2.66
CA LEU A 20 -16.28 7.78 -3.96
C LEU A 20 -15.09 7.38 -4.81
N LEU A 21 -14.08 8.24 -4.97
CA LEU A 21 -12.91 7.91 -5.78
C LEU A 21 -12.14 6.67 -5.28
N ASN A 22 -12.01 6.51 -3.96
CA ASN A 22 -11.32 5.35 -3.40
C ASN A 22 -12.14 4.06 -3.56
N ILE A 23 -13.45 4.13 -3.38
CA ILE A 23 -14.35 2.99 -3.60
C ILE A 23 -14.34 2.60 -5.08
N SER A 24 -14.48 3.58 -5.98
CA SER A 24 -14.42 3.38 -7.42
C SER A 24 -13.10 2.76 -7.85
N LEU A 25 -11.96 3.18 -7.29
CA LEU A 25 -10.66 2.55 -7.59
C LEU A 25 -10.70 1.04 -7.32
N ALA A 26 -11.18 0.62 -6.15
CA ALA A 26 -11.27 -0.80 -5.80
C ALA A 26 -12.22 -1.56 -6.74
N LEU A 27 -13.37 -0.97 -7.07
CA LEU A 27 -14.35 -1.58 -8.00
C LEU A 27 -13.81 -1.68 -9.42
N VAL A 28 -13.05 -0.70 -9.90
CA VAL A 28 -12.41 -0.74 -11.22
C VAL A 28 -11.34 -1.82 -11.26
N LEU A 29 -10.55 -2.00 -10.19
CA LEU A 29 -9.58 -3.12 -10.12
C LEU A 29 -10.28 -4.48 -10.24
N PHE A 30 -11.38 -4.67 -9.50
CA PHE A 30 -12.22 -5.86 -9.61
C PHE A 30 -12.80 -6.05 -11.03
N GLY A 31 -13.27 -4.97 -11.65
CA GLY A 31 -13.76 -5.00 -13.04
C GLY A 31 -12.67 -5.38 -14.06
N ILE A 32 -11.45 -4.85 -13.89
CA ILE A 32 -10.30 -5.20 -14.73
C ILE A 32 -9.98 -6.70 -14.59
N THR A 33 -9.99 -7.25 -13.38
CA THR A 33 -9.69 -8.67 -13.17
C THR A 33 -10.75 -9.59 -13.75
N LEU A 34 -12.01 -9.17 -13.78
CA LEU A 34 -13.09 -9.96 -14.39
C LEU A 34 -13.09 -9.91 -15.92
N MET A 35 -12.93 -8.71 -16.50
CA MET A 35 -13.18 -8.49 -17.93
C MET A 35 -11.91 -8.54 -18.77
N VAL A 36 -10.83 -7.91 -18.28
CA VAL A 36 -9.57 -7.73 -19.04
C VAL A 36 -8.56 -8.83 -18.73
N GLN A 37 -8.62 -9.38 -17.50
CA GLN A 37 -7.71 -10.44 -17.01
C GLN A 37 -6.22 -10.07 -17.17
N SER A 38 -5.89 -8.78 -17.16
CA SER A 38 -4.51 -8.28 -17.25
C SER A 38 -4.04 -7.74 -15.89
N PRO A 39 -3.09 -8.42 -15.23
CA PRO A 39 -2.49 -7.92 -13.98
C PRO A 39 -1.80 -6.58 -14.17
N VAL A 40 -1.16 -6.39 -15.32
CA VAL A 40 -0.35 -5.21 -15.62
C VAL A 40 -1.22 -3.95 -15.65
N ALA A 41 -2.40 -4.02 -16.26
CA ALA A 41 -3.34 -2.89 -16.27
C ALA A 41 -3.76 -2.46 -14.86
N ALA A 42 -4.03 -3.42 -13.99
CA ALA A 42 -4.40 -3.17 -12.60
C ALA A 42 -3.23 -2.58 -11.79
N VAL A 43 -2.01 -3.10 -11.96
CA VAL A 43 -0.79 -2.56 -11.32
C VAL A 43 -0.55 -1.10 -11.73
N VAL A 44 -0.61 -0.81 -13.03
CA VAL A 44 -0.44 0.56 -13.55
C VAL A 44 -1.49 1.50 -12.95
N LEU A 45 -2.75 1.05 -12.88
CA LEU A 45 -3.82 1.85 -12.28
C LEU A 45 -3.57 2.14 -10.80
N VAL A 46 -3.10 1.16 -10.02
CA VAL A 46 -2.74 1.38 -8.61
C VAL A 46 -1.63 2.43 -8.48
N ILE A 47 -0.59 2.36 -9.30
CA ILE A 47 0.52 3.33 -9.27
C ILE A 47 0.00 4.74 -9.65
N LEU A 48 -0.79 4.84 -10.72
CA LEU A 48 -1.39 6.11 -11.17
C LEU A 48 -2.33 6.71 -10.12
N SER A 49 -3.04 5.88 -9.35
CA SER A 49 -3.90 6.36 -8.26
C SER A 49 -3.13 7.16 -7.20
N LYS A 50 -1.82 6.94 -7.07
CA LYS A 50 -0.94 7.65 -6.14
C LYS A 50 -0.30 8.90 -6.75
N TRP A 51 -0.80 9.44 -7.86
CA TRP A 51 -0.25 10.65 -8.52
C TRP A 51 0.05 11.83 -7.59
N ARG A 52 -0.70 11.97 -6.48
CA ARG A 52 -0.46 12.97 -5.43
C ARG A 52 0.92 12.89 -4.79
N VAL A 53 1.59 11.74 -4.87
CA VAL A 53 2.96 11.54 -4.42
C VAL A 53 3.93 12.45 -5.20
N LEU A 54 3.67 12.64 -6.49
CA LEU A 54 4.51 13.41 -7.42
C LEU A 54 4.04 14.87 -7.59
N ALA A 55 2.83 15.21 -7.14
CA ALA A 55 2.26 16.58 -7.23
C ALA A 55 2.93 17.62 -6.30
N VAL A 56 4.10 17.30 -5.74
CA VAL A 56 4.89 18.13 -4.82
C VAL A 56 6.21 18.51 -5.49
N ARG A 57 6.92 19.53 -4.98
CA ARG A 57 8.26 19.92 -5.48
C ARG A 57 9.19 18.70 -5.56
N PRO A 58 9.96 18.52 -6.65
CA PRO A 58 10.79 17.33 -6.88
C PRO A 58 11.70 16.91 -5.71
N ARG A 59 12.24 17.88 -4.97
CA ARG A 59 13.06 17.63 -3.77
C ARG A 59 12.38 16.79 -2.68
N PHE A 60 11.05 16.76 -2.63
CA PHE A 60 10.28 16.03 -1.62
C PHE A 60 9.72 14.69 -2.14
N TRP A 61 9.97 14.34 -3.41
CA TRP A 61 9.45 13.10 -3.99
C TRP A 61 9.91 11.89 -3.20
N TRP A 62 11.20 11.81 -2.87
CA TRP A 62 11.74 10.69 -2.10
C TRP A 62 11.01 10.48 -0.77
N THR A 63 10.85 11.54 0.02
CA THR A 63 10.14 11.47 1.30
C THR A 63 8.67 11.05 1.14
N ASN A 64 8.02 11.47 0.05
CA ASN A 64 6.61 11.18 -0.21
C ASN A 64 6.39 9.77 -0.78
N ILE A 65 7.32 9.25 -1.58
CA ILE A 65 7.31 7.86 -2.03
C ILE A 65 7.43 6.97 -0.80
N GLN A 66 8.44 7.23 0.04
CA GLN A 66 8.69 6.40 1.21
C GLN A 66 7.55 6.43 2.24
N SER A 67 6.80 7.53 2.35
CA SER A 67 5.61 7.61 3.23
C SER A 67 4.37 6.88 2.68
N ASN A 68 4.35 6.60 1.37
CA ASN A 68 3.24 5.89 0.71
C ASN A 68 3.59 4.43 0.36
N LEU A 69 4.80 3.94 0.70
CA LEU A 69 5.22 2.57 0.38
C LEU A 69 4.30 1.51 0.99
N VAL A 70 3.89 1.65 2.25
CA VAL A 70 2.96 0.72 2.92
C VAL A 70 1.64 0.60 2.17
N ASP A 71 1.09 1.73 1.76
CA ASP A 71 -0.16 1.79 0.99
C ASP A 71 0.01 1.26 -0.44
N LEU A 72 1.17 1.46 -1.06
CA LEU A 72 1.51 0.87 -2.34
C LEU A 72 1.64 -0.65 -2.25
N ILE A 73 2.33 -1.18 -1.23
CA ILE A 73 2.50 -2.61 -0.99
C ILE A 73 1.13 -3.28 -0.85
N VAL A 74 0.24 -2.75 0.00
CA VAL A 74 -1.10 -3.34 0.16
C VAL A 74 -1.91 -3.26 -1.14
N GLY A 75 -1.84 -2.16 -1.88
CA GLY A 75 -2.51 -2.03 -3.18
C GLY A 75 -2.03 -3.06 -4.20
N LEU A 76 -0.71 -3.22 -4.35
CA LEU A 76 -0.13 -4.21 -5.27
C LEU A 76 -0.43 -5.65 -4.82
N SER A 77 -0.42 -5.89 -3.51
CA SER A 77 -0.76 -7.20 -2.93
C SER A 77 -2.20 -7.60 -3.23
N VAL A 78 -3.14 -6.67 -3.05
CA VAL A 78 -4.55 -6.91 -3.42
C VAL A 78 -4.69 -7.19 -4.90
N VAL A 79 -3.99 -6.47 -5.79
CA VAL A 79 -4.03 -6.74 -7.23
C VAL A 79 -3.54 -8.15 -7.55
N ALA A 80 -2.42 -8.58 -6.97
CA ALA A 80 -1.91 -9.93 -7.15
C ALA A 80 -2.91 -10.99 -6.67
N LEU A 81 -3.48 -10.80 -5.48
CA LEU A 81 -4.43 -11.74 -4.88
C LEU A 81 -5.78 -11.78 -5.60
N LEU A 82 -6.27 -10.65 -6.13
CA LEU A 82 -7.46 -10.61 -6.99
C LEU A 82 -7.26 -11.40 -8.28
N TYR A 83 -6.05 -11.33 -8.85
CA TYR A 83 -5.70 -12.08 -10.05
C TYR A 83 -5.56 -13.58 -9.78
N LEU A 84 -4.90 -13.95 -8.68
CA LEU A 84 -4.76 -15.35 -8.28
C LEU A 84 -6.10 -16.00 -7.89
N SER A 85 -7.12 -15.20 -7.56
CA SER A 85 -8.48 -15.66 -7.26
C SER A 85 -9.44 -15.59 -8.45
N VAL A 86 -8.94 -15.38 -9.67
CA VAL A 86 -9.77 -15.49 -10.88
C VAL A 86 -10.44 -16.86 -10.95
N GLY A 87 -11.76 -16.86 -11.15
CA GLY A 87 -12.61 -18.05 -11.09
C GLY A 87 -13.33 -18.25 -9.75
N ASN A 88 -12.91 -17.56 -8.68
CA ASN A 88 -13.60 -17.57 -7.38
C ASN A 88 -14.10 -16.15 -7.01
N ILE A 89 -15.34 -15.86 -7.42
CA ILE A 89 -15.98 -14.55 -7.22
C ILE A 89 -16.08 -14.18 -5.74
N ALA A 90 -16.36 -15.14 -4.86
CA ALA A 90 -16.50 -14.87 -3.42
C ALA A 90 -15.18 -14.33 -2.82
N VAL A 91 -14.05 -14.95 -3.19
CA VAL A 91 -12.72 -14.51 -2.75
C VAL A 91 -12.36 -13.14 -3.35
N GLN A 92 -12.69 -12.90 -4.62
CA GLN A 92 -12.44 -11.61 -5.24
C GLN A 92 -13.26 -10.48 -4.61
N ILE A 93 -14.53 -10.74 -4.26
CA ILE A 93 -15.36 -9.79 -3.50
C ILE A 93 -14.74 -9.51 -2.12
N ALA A 94 -14.24 -10.53 -1.44
CA ALA A 94 -13.60 -10.37 -0.13
C ALA A 94 -12.35 -9.47 -0.21
N PHE A 95 -11.46 -9.69 -1.19
CA PHE A 95 -10.29 -8.83 -1.38
C PHE A 95 -10.66 -7.40 -1.80
N THR A 96 -11.71 -7.24 -2.62
CA THR A 96 -12.22 -5.93 -3.01
C THR A 96 -12.78 -5.17 -1.81
N ALA A 97 -13.59 -5.83 -0.98
CA ALA A 97 -14.13 -5.26 0.26
C ALA A 97 -13.01 -4.88 1.24
N PHE A 98 -12.01 -5.76 1.41
CA PHE A 98 -10.82 -5.45 2.18
C PHE A 98 -10.10 -4.21 1.66
N TYR A 99 -9.93 -4.06 0.34
CA TYR A 99 -9.24 -2.90 -0.23
C TYR A 99 -10.02 -1.59 -0.08
N ILE A 100 -11.36 -1.65 -0.15
CA ILE A 100 -12.22 -0.51 0.19
C ILE A 100 -12.01 -0.10 1.66
N ILE A 101 -12.07 -1.06 2.58
CA ILE A 101 -11.83 -0.83 4.02
C ILE A 101 -10.42 -0.25 4.23
N TRP A 102 -9.42 -0.77 3.51
CA TRP A 102 -8.06 -0.26 3.55
C TRP A 102 -8.00 1.23 3.18
N LEU A 103 -8.50 1.61 2.01
CA LEU A 103 -8.40 2.99 1.49
C LEU A 103 -9.22 4.00 2.29
N VAL A 104 -10.41 3.60 2.74
CA VAL A 104 -11.38 4.51 3.38
C VAL A 104 -11.19 4.60 4.88
N ILE A 105 -10.88 3.48 5.54
CA ILE A 105 -10.91 3.38 7.01
C ILE A 105 -9.50 3.24 7.56
N ILE A 106 -8.72 2.25 7.10
CA ILE A 106 -7.43 1.90 7.73
C ILE A 106 -6.35 2.92 7.38
N LYS A 107 -6.18 3.26 6.10
CA LYS A 107 -5.16 4.19 5.60
C LYS A 107 -5.16 5.56 6.29
N PRO A 108 -6.29 6.27 6.48
CA PRO A 108 -6.29 7.61 7.09
C PRO A 108 -5.99 7.60 8.59
N MET A 109 -5.92 6.42 9.22
CA MET A 109 -5.55 6.30 10.62
C MET A 109 -4.08 6.70 10.86
N SER A 110 -3.80 7.35 11.99
CA SER A 110 -2.48 7.93 12.28
C SER A 110 -2.05 7.83 13.74
N LYS A 111 -2.84 7.19 14.62
CA LYS A 111 -2.39 6.89 15.99
C LYS A 111 -1.28 5.83 15.95
N ARG A 112 -0.40 5.79 16.95
CA ARG A 112 0.74 4.85 17.02
C ARG A 112 0.34 3.39 16.77
N TRP A 113 -0.63 2.88 17.53
CA TRP A 113 -1.16 1.52 17.33
C TRP A 113 -1.73 1.30 15.92
N GLN A 114 -2.34 2.33 15.32
CA GLN A 114 -2.92 2.22 13.98
C GLN A 114 -1.84 2.18 12.89
N MET A 115 -0.75 2.93 13.04
CA MET A 115 0.40 2.85 12.13
C MET A 115 1.14 1.51 12.26
N MET A 116 1.20 0.96 13.47
CA MET A 116 1.70 -0.41 13.67
C MET A 116 0.80 -1.44 12.96
N LEU A 117 -0.53 -1.32 13.10
CA LEU A 117 -1.47 -2.18 12.39
C LEU A 117 -1.31 -2.08 10.86
N GLN A 118 -1.18 -0.88 10.31
CA GLN A 118 -0.93 -0.68 8.87
C GLN A 118 0.37 -1.37 8.42
N SER A 119 1.42 -1.29 9.23
CA SER A 119 2.71 -1.94 8.95
C SER A 119 2.59 -3.47 9.00
N ALA A 120 1.88 -4.01 9.99
CA ALA A 120 1.63 -5.44 10.11
C ALA A 120 0.80 -5.99 8.94
N ILE A 121 -0.25 -5.26 8.52
CA ILE A 121 -1.06 -5.63 7.36
C ILE A 121 -0.23 -5.60 6.08
N ALA A 122 0.64 -4.60 5.90
CA ALA A 122 1.52 -4.54 4.73
C ALA A 122 2.55 -5.67 4.70
N ILE A 123 3.11 -6.08 5.85
CA ILE A 123 3.95 -7.27 5.92
C ILE A 123 3.16 -8.51 5.52
N LEU A 124 1.98 -8.73 6.12
CA LEU A 124 1.16 -9.92 5.87
C LEU A 124 0.75 -10.01 4.40
N PHE A 125 0.07 -8.99 3.86
CA PHE A 125 -0.40 -9.01 2.48
C PHE A 125 0.76 -8.94 1.49
N GLY A 126 1.80 -8.15 1.78
CA GLY A 126 2.99 -8.03 0.94
C GLY A 126 3.70 -9.36 0.76
N THR A 127 3.97 -10.06 1.86
CA THR A 127 4.65 -11.36 1.83
C THR A 127 3.78 -12.43 1.18
N VAL A 128 2.51 -12.55 1.59
CA VAL A 128 1.58 -13.52 0.98
C VAL A 128 1.49 -13.32 -0.53
N ALA A 129 1.31 -12.08 -1.00
CA ALA A 129 1.23 -11.80 -2.42
C ALA A 129 2.54 -12.10 -3.14
N LEU A 130 3.68 -11.61 -2.60
CA LEU A 130 5.00 -11.78 -3.22
C LEU A 130 5.38 -13.25 -3.39
N PHE A 131 5.18 -14.07 -2.36
CA PHE A 131 5.49 -15.50 -2.43
C PHE A 131 4.48 -16.29 -3.26
N SER A 132 3.21 -15.85 -3.30
CA SER A 132 2.20 -16.50 -4.16
C SER A 132 2.48 -16.32 -5.65
N ILE A 133 3.12 -15.22 -6.05
CA ILE A 133 3.57 -14.98 -7.43
C ILE A 133 5.07 -15.23 -7.61
N GLY A 134 5.78 -15.64 -6.56
CA GLY A 134 7.24 -15.71 -6.53
C GLY A 134 7.81 -16.60 -7.63
N TYR A 135 7.12 -17.70 -7.94
CA TYR A 135 7.51 -18.64 -9.01
C TYR A 135 7.55 -18.02 -10.43
N LEU A 136 6.94 -16.84 -10.62
CA LEU A 136 6.97 -16.09 -11.88
C LEU A 136 8.08 -15.03 -11.92
N LEU A 137 8.70 -14.76 -10.79
CA LEU A 137 9.66 -13.67 -10.61
C LEU A 137 11.09 -14.22 -10.59
N PRO A 138 12.07 -13.47 -11.12
CA PRO A 138 13.47 -13.76 -10.86
C PRO A 138 13.76 -13.71 -9.35
N ASP A 139 14.67 -14.55 -8.86
CA ASP A 139 15.00 -14.66 -7.43
C ASP A 139 15.39 -13.30 -6.82
N ILE A 140 16.16 -12.51 -7.57
CA ILE A 140 16.55 -11.14 -7.19
C ILE A 140 15.34 -10.24 -6.93
N ALA A 141 14.24 -10.42 -7.66
CA ALA A 141 13.01 -9.64 -7.49
C ALA A 141 12.23 -10.07 -6.23
N VAL A 142 12.25 -11.35 -5.88
CA VAL A 142 11.65 -11.86 -4.63
C VAL A 142 12.44 -11.35 -3.42
N VAL A 143 13.76 -11.40 -3.47
CA VAL A 143 14.63 -10.86 -2.40
C VAL A 143 14.46 -9.35 -2.26
N ALA A 144 14.53 -8.60 -3.37
CA ALA A 144 14.34 -7.16 -3.36
C ALA A 144 12.93 -6.76 -2.90
N GLY A 145 11.90 -7.50 -3.32
CA GLY A 145 10.52 -7.32 -2.87
C GLY A 145 10.40 -7.50 -1.36
N SER A 146 11.00 -8.56 -0.82
CA SER A 146 11.02 -8.85 0.62
C SER A 146 11.74 -7.72 1.37
N MET A 147 12.88 -7.26 0.86
CA MET A 147 13.62 -6.12 1.41
C MET A 147 12.77 -4.85 1.48
N ILE A 148 12.05 -4.53 0.40
CA ILE A 148 11.19 -3.34 0.33
C ILE A 148 10.03 -3.44 1.31
N ILE A 149 9.41 -4.63 1.44
CA ILE A 149 8.32 -4.87 2.41
C ILE A 149 8.82 -4.62 3.83
N GLY A 150 9.95 -5.23 4.21
CA GLY A 150 10.58 -5.04 5.51
C GLY A 150 10.90 -3.57 5.77
N TYR A 151 11.69 -2.95 4.89
CA TYR A 151 12.09 -1.54 5.01
C TYR A 151 10.89 -0.61 5.20
N SER A 152 9.85 -0.78 4.36
CA SER A 152 8.66 0.05 4.40
C SER A 152 7.90 -0.09 5.72
N ALA A 153 7.72 -1.32 6.20
CA ALA A 153 6.99 -1.58 7.43
C ALA A 153 7.73 -1.04 8.66
N ALA A 154 9.05 -1.27 8.76
CA ALA A 154 9.85 -0.71 9.84
C ALA A 154 9.85 0.82 9.82
N ARG A 155 10.03 1.44 8.66
CA ARG A 155 10.02 2.90 8.54
C ARG A 155 8.70 3.50 9.00
N HIS A 156 7.58 2.92 8.56
CA HIS A 156 6.24 3.41 8.91
C HIS A 156 5.97 3.26 10.41
N PHE A 157 6.43 2.17 11.02
CA PHE A 157 6.39 1.98 12.46
C PHE A 157 7.28 2.98 13.22
N LEU A 158 8.55 3.10 12.88
CA LEU A 158 9.54 3.92 13.61
C LEU A 158 9.25 5.41 13.56
N VAL A 159 8.71 5.92 12.45
CA VAL A 159 8.27 7.32 12.33
C VAL A 159 7.21 7.66 13.39
N SER A 160 6.37 6.70 13.79
CA SER A 160 5.36 6.91 14.84
C SER A 160 5.92 7.12 16.24
N TYR A 161 7.15 6.66 16.47
CA TYR A 161 7.90 6.79 17.73
C TYR A 161 8.87 7.98 17.72
N LYS A 162 8.98 8.70 16.59
CA LYS A 162 9.95 9.79 16.39
C LYS A 162 11.40 9.33 16.60
N GLU A 163 11.72 8.15 16.07
CA GLU A 163 13.04 7.55 16.17
C GLU A 163 14.09 8.34 15.36
N ASP A 164 15.20 8.72 15.99
CA ASP A 164 16.24 9.55 15.36
C ASP A 164 16.95 8.77 14.23
N GLN A 165 17.17 7.47 14.42
CA GLN A 165 17.85 6.60 13.45
C GLN A 165 16.88 5.80 12.57
N THR A 166 15.74 6.39 12.21
CA THR A 166 14.69 5.73 11.40
C THR A 166 15.27 5.07 10.13
N VAL A 167 16.16 5.73 9.40
CA VAL A 167 16.70 5.20 8.13
C VAL A 167 17.57 3.96 8.35
N LEU A 168 18.47 4.00 9.34
CA LEU A 168 19.39 2.91 9.63
C LEU A 168 18.61 1.66 10.07
N LEU A 169 17.74 1.83 11.07
CA LEU A 169 16.95 0.72 11.62
C LEU A 169 16.00 0.12 10.59
N SER A 170 15.38 0.95 9.74
CA SER A 170 14.54 0.44 8.63
C SER A 170 15.36 -0.34 7.61
N SER A 171 16.60 0.07 7.34
CA SER A 171 17.49 -0.60 6.40
C SER A 171 17.93 -1.96 6.93
N ILE A 172 18.29 -2.04 8.22
CA ILE A 172 18.60 -3.30 8.91
C ILE A 172 17.40 -4.25 8.80
N TRP A 173 16.19 -3.76 9.08
CA TRP A 173 14.98 -4.58 8.99
C TRP A 173 14.66 -5.02 7.56
N GLY A 174 14.92 -4.17 6.57
CA GLY A 174 14.84 -4.54 5.16
C GLY A 174 15.80 -5.67 4.80
N ILE A 175 17.06 -5.60 5.22
CA ILE A 175 18.06 -6.65 4.97
C ILE A 175 17.64 -7.97 5.64
N MET A 176 17.19 -7.93 6.89
CA MET A 176 16.65 -9.11 7.59
C MET A 176 15.53 -9.77 6.79
N PHE A 177 14.59 -9.00 6.25
CA PHE A 177 13.52 -9.52 5.40
C PHE A 177 14.04 -10.05 4.06
N ALA A 178 15.10 -9.47 3.51
CA ALA A 178 15.74 -9.97 2.29
C ALA A 178 16.36 -11.35 2.51
N GLU A 179 17.06 -11.54 3.64
CA GLU A 179 17.66 -12.82 4.05
C GLU A 179 16.59 -13.88 4.32
N ILE A 180 15.55 -13.52 5.08
CA ILE A 180 14.38 -14.41 5.29
C ILE A 180 13.75 -14.75 3.94
N GLY A 181 13.61 -13.75 3.07
CA GLY A 181 13.04 -13.90 1.74
C GLY A 181 13.80 -14.89 0.87
N TRP A 182 15.13 -14.80 0.89
CA TRP A 182 16.05 -15.70 0.19
C TRP A 182 16.00 -17.13 0.73
N LEU A 183 15.95 -17.31 2.05
CA LEU A 183 15.93 -18.63 2.67
C LEU A 183 14.58 -19.35 2.55
N ALA A 184 13.50 -18.60 2.42
CA ALA A 184 12.14 -19.14 2.35
C ALA A 184 11.65 -19.40 0.91
N TYR A 185 12.34 -18.86 -0.11
CA TYR A 185 12.04 -19.05 -1.52
C TYR A 185 12.68 -20.36 -2.04
#